data_AF-S0AMR1-F1
#
_entry.id   AF-S0AMR1-F1
#
_cell.length_a   1.000
_cell.length_b   1.000
_cell.length_c   1.000
_cell.angle_alpha   90.00
_cell.angle_beta   90.00
_cell.angle_gamma   90.00
#
_symmetry.space_group_name_H-M   'P 1'
#
loop_
_entity.id
_entity.type
_entity.pdbx_description
1 polymer ?
#
loop_
_entity_poly.entity_id
_entity_poly.type
_entity_poly.pdbx_seq_one_letter_code
_entity_poly.pdbx_strand_id
1 'polypeptide(L)'
;MVINLNKEMYISREYKIGTKEKISIANNFIHDYYGQFLYTNKMENSSFFINASLPYEILDNNKRMLRFDNYNHIAEIKVEINDRIMKFTGLNSRKIEKSIEIAKSVKIKKSEILLFKISNNKFSELPATSVFYMPIKEIITKVYNKGSMDIKNRTSNNKLIKYAKFLEQLGIIKITVDGETYKFSIGEQAKLIEIKSKNPVMDLFDYSLLHGYDYLYNDIGIRSLSPYLKIANSLYYNVSKLGKNITVNENELNEFYNYMYNTKMEDYKFDVYLDNLSRVNIIDKKEDIVTGNRGIMEKLLKA
;
A
#
# COMPACT_ATOMS: atom_id res chain seq x y z
N MET A 1 5.36 -34.69 -30.14
CA MET A 1 6.01 -33.36 -30.09
C MET A 1 5.78 -32.79 -28.70
N VAL A 2 6.74 -32.99 -27.79
CA VAL A 2 6.64 -32.52 -26.40
C VAL A 2 7.22 -31.11 -26.38
N ILE A 3 6.36 -30.10 -26.32
CA ILE A 3 6.79 -28.72 -26.13
C ILE A 3 7.31 -28.62 -24.69
N ASN A 4 8.63 -28.52 -24.56
CA ASN A 4 9.31 -28.42 -23.28
C ASN A 4 9.18 -26.98 -22.76
N LEU A 5 8.02 -26.65 -22.18
CA LEU A 5 7.61 -25.32 -21.69
C LEU A 5 8.55 -24.71 -20.62
N ASN A 6 9.51 -25.47 -20.07
CA ASN A 6 10.41 -24.99 -19.03
C ASN A 6 11.62 -24.20 -19.53
N LYS A 7 12.01 -24.29 -20.81
CA LYS A 7 13.14 -23.50 -21.36
C LYS A 7 12.83 -22.02 -21.56
N GLU A 8 11.56 -21.62 -21.58
CA GLU A 8 11.19 -20.20 -21.74
C GLU A 8 11.33 -19.39 -20.43
N MET A 9 11.42 -20.05 -19.27
CA MET A 9 11.37 -19.37 -17.97
C MET A 9 12.73 -18.90 -17.45
N TYR A 10 13.81 -19.53 -17.88
CA TYR A 10 15.15 -19.32 -17.36
C TYR A 10 16.16 -19.07 -18.47
N ILE A 11 17.17 -18.28 -18.15
CA ILE A 11 18.27 -17.93 -19.01
C ILE A 11 19.54 -18.54 -18.42
N SER A 12 20.46 -18.94 -19.29
CA SER A 12 21.77 -19.42 -18.85
C SER A 12 22.88 -18.86 -19.74
N ARG A 13 23.95 -18.34 -19.13
CA ARG A 13 25.09 -17.74 -19.82
C ARG A 13 26.39 -18.07 -19.13
N GLU A 14 27.43 -18.29 -19.92
CA GLU A 14 28.78 -18.60 -19.47
C GLU A 14 29.71 -17.41 -19.67
N TYR A 15 30.56 -17.18 -18.68
CA TYR A 15 31.55 -16.11 -18.66
C TYR A 15 32.90 -16.67 -18.26
N LYS A 16 33.97 -16.24 -18.94
CA LYS A 16 35.33 -16.60 -18.57
C LYS A 16 35.78 -15.82 -17.33
N ILE A 17 36.31 -16.52 -16.35
CA ILE A 17 36.98 -15.97 -15.17
C ILE A 17 38.38 -15.55 -15.61
N GLY A 18 38.50 -14.31 -16.09
CA GLY A 18 39.79 -13.67 -16.34
C GLY A 18 40.40 -13.11 -15.06
N THR A 19 41.01 -11.94 -15.14
CA THR A 19 41.50 -11.18 -13.96
C THR A 19 40.41 -10.36 -13.27
N LYS A 20 39.19 -10.34 -13.81
CA LYS A 20 38.07 -9.56 -13.27
C LYS A 20 37.54 -10.20 -11.99
N GLU A 21 37.18 -9.37 -11.02
CA GLU A 21 36.46 -9.81 -9.83
C GLU A 21 35.11 -10.45 -10.21
N LYS A 22 34.75 -11.54 -9.52
CA LYS A 22 33.51 -12.30 -9.80
C LYS A 22 32.26 -11.41 -9.78
N ILE A 23 32.21 -10.43 -8.88
CA ILE A 23 31.11 -9.48 -8.78
C ILE A 23 31.00 -8.55 -10.00
N SER A 24 32.13 -8.15 -10.58
CA SER A 24 32.14 -7.37 -11.83
C SER A 24 31.60 -8.21 -12.99
N ILE A 25 31.97 -9.50 -13.06
CA ILE A 25 31.44 -10.42 -14.06
C ILE A 25 29.91 -10.59 -13.90
N ALA A 26 29.43 -10.74 -12.67
CA ALA A 26 28.00 -10.84 -12.38
C ALA A 26 27.23 -9.57 -12.76
N ASN A 27 27.75 -8.37 -12.44
CA ASN A 27 27.10 -7.11 -12.83
C ASN A 27 27.11 -6.90 -14.36
N ASN A 28 28.15 -7.32 -15.08
CA ASN A 28 28.13 -7.30 -16.55
C ASN A 28 27.00 -8.19 -17.09
N PHE A 29 26.87 -9.42 -16.58
CA PHE A 29 25.75 -10.30 -16.96
C PHE A 29 24.38 -9.67 -16.69
N ILE A 30 24.21 -9.04 -15.52
CA ILE A 30 22.95 -8.38 -15.16
C ILE A 30 22.65 -7.24 -16.13
N HIS A 31 23.62 -6.35 -16.40
CA HIS A 31 23.43 -5.20 -17.28
C HIS A 31 23.15 -5.62 -18.73
N ASP A 32 23.89 -6.60 -19.24
CA ASP A 32 23.75 -7.11 -20.61
C ASP A 32 22.35 -7.69 -20.86
N TYR A 33 21.75 -8.33 -19.85
CA TYR A 33 20.55 -9.12 -20.03
C TYR A 33 19.27 -8.51 -19.44
N TYR A 34 19.40 -7.81 -18.32
CA TYR A 34 18.26 -7.26 -17.58
C TYR A 34 18.24 -5.72 -17.57
N GLY A 35 19.37 -5.07 -17.80
CA GLY A 35 19.48 -3.62 -17.95
C GLY A 35 20.27 -2.90 -16.86
N GLN A 36 20.63 -1.65 -17.14
CA GLN A 36 21.61 -0.84 -16.39
C GLN A 36 21.20 -0.42 -14.96
N PHE A 37 19.93 -0.59 -14.60
CA PHE A 37 19.41 -0.21 -13.28
C PHE A 37 19.35 -1.38 -12.31
N LEU A 38 19.84 -2.55 -12.73
CA LEU A 38 19.88 -3.77 -11.95
C LEU A 38 21.31 -4.10 -11.60
N TYR A 39 21.54 -4.56 -10.38
CA TYR A 39 22.89 -4.81 -9.89
C TYR A 39 22.89 -5.87 -8.80
N THR A 40 24.07 -6.38 -8.49
CA THR A 40 24.33 -7.16 -7.27
C THR A 40 25.48 -6.52 -6.50
N ASN A 41 25.32 -6.43 -5.19
CA ASN A 41 26.31 -5.90 -4.26
C ASN A 41 27.06 -7.01 -3.50
N LYS A 42 26.60 -8.25 -3.58
CA LYS A 42 27.19 -9.40 -2.91
C LYS A 42 27.01 -10.63 -3.79
N MET A 43 28.07 -11.43 -3.90
CA MET A 43 28.03 -12.70 -4.58
C MET A 43 28.53 -13.82 -3.67
N GLU A 44 27.74 -14.89 -3.55
CA GLU A 44 28.12 -16.11 -2.87
C GLU A 44 28.62 -17.13 -3.90
N ASN A 45 29.24 -18.22 -3.45
CA ASN A 45 29.84 -19.20 -4.37
C ASN A 45 28.83 -19.90 -5.26
N SER A 46 27.57 -20.03 -4.82
CA SER A 46 26.50 -20.77 -5.50
C SER A 46 25.35 -19.91 -6.01
N SER A 47 25.21 -18.66 -5.53
CA SER A 47 24.17 -17.75 -5.97
C SER A 47 24.44 -16.29 -5.62
N PHE A 48 23.65 -15.39 -6.19
CA PHE A 48 23.56 -14.00 -5.77
C PHE A 48 22.16 -13.45 -6.03
N PHE A 49 21.81 -12.36 -5.34
CA PHE A 49 20.55 -11.66 -5.55
C PHE A 49 20.73 -10.45 -6.47
N ILE A 50 19.74 -10.24 -7.34
CA ILE A 50 19.57 -9.02 -8.12
C ILE A 50 18.83 -8.00 -7.27
N ASN A 51 19.33 -6.78 -7.26
CA ASN A 51 18.70 -5.58 -6.73
C ASN A 51 18.39 -4.61 -7.88
N ALA A 52 17.48 -3.67 -7.65
CA ALA A 52 17.14 -2.60 -8.59
C ALA A 52 17.32 -1.22 -7.95
N SER A 53 17.84 -0.27 -8.71
CA SER A 53 17.92 1.15 -8.37
C SER A 53 17.27 1.95 -9.48
N LEU A 54 15.98 2.23 -9.33
CA LEU A 54 15.18 2.83 -10.40
C LEU A 54 15.12 4.35 -10.25
N PRO A 55 15.47 5.12 -11.30
CA PRO A 55 15.38 6.58 -11.24
C PRO A 55 13.91 7.02 -11.17
N TYR A 56 13.66 8.10 -10.44
CA TYR A 56 12.40 8.83 -10.47
C TYR A 56 12.66 10.32 -10.25
N GLU A 57 11.80 11.16 -10.83
CA GLU A 57 11.86 12.60 -10.65
C GLU A 57 10.95 13.02 -9.48
N ILE A 58 11.44 13.94 -8.66
CA ILE A 58 10.62 14.68 -7.69
C ILE A 58 10.68 16.16 -8.03
N LEU A 59 9.54 16.85 -7.96
CA LEU A 59 9.49 18.30 -7.91
C LEU A 59 9.26 18.78 -6.49
N ASP A 60 10.01 19.82 -6.11
CA ASP A 60 9.81 20.57 -4.89
C ASP A 60 10.09 22.05 -5.19
N ASN A 61 9.09 22.91 -5.02
CA ASN A 61 9.18 24.34 -5.33
C ASN A 61 9.69 24.59 -6.77
N ASN A 62 9.08 23.93 -7.75
CA ASN A 62 9.46 23.97 -9.17
C ASN A 62 10.89 23.50 -9.50
N LYS A 63 11.62 22.90 -8.55
CA LYS A 63 12.93 22.32 -8.79
C LYS A 63 12.82 20.82 -8.98
N ARG A 64 13.26 20.34 -10.15
CA ARG A 64 13.36 18.90 -10.45
C ARG A 64 14.59 18.30 -9.78
N MET A 65 14.40 17.17 -9.11
CA MET A 65 15.45 16.41 -8.46
C MET A 65 15.39 14.96 -8.94
N LEU A 66 16.49 14.44 -9.49
CA LEU A 66 16.62 13.02 -9.79
C LEU A 66 16.95 12.24 -8.52
N ARG A 67 16.15 11.22 -8.24
CA ARG A 67 16.32 10.32 -7.10
C ARG A 67 16.25 8.87 -7.56
N PHE A 68 16.64 7.95 -6.68
CA PHE A 68 16.65 6.51 -6.96
C PHE A 68 15.87 5.74 -5.91
N ASP A 69 14.99 4.86 -6.38
CA ASP A 69 14.22 3.95 -5.56
C ASP A 69 14.90 2.58 -5.57
N ASN A 70 15.39 2.16 -4.41
CA ASN A 70 16.06 0.89 -4.26
C ASN A 70 15.08 -0.24 -3.90
N TYR A 71 15.24 -1.38 -4.56
CA TYR A 71 14.52 -2.61 -4.32
C TYR A 71 15.52 -3.76 -4.22
N ASN A 72 15.55 -4.43 -3.07
CA ASN A 72 16.51 -5.50 -2.82
C ASN A 72 15.88 -6.87 -3.05
N HIS A 73 16.70 -7.86 -3.39
CA HIS A 73 16.28 -9.26 -3.53
C HIS A 73 15.14 -9.47 -4.53
N ILE A 74 15.24 -8.84 -5.70
CA ILE A 74 14.26 -8.97 -6.80
C ILE A 74 14.19 -10.42 -7.31
N ALA A 75 15.35 -11.04 -7.50
CA ALA A 75 15.47 -12.41 -7.95
C ALA A 75 16.82 -12.99 -7.53
N GLU A 76 16.88 -14.31 -7.45
CA GLU A 76 18.12 -15.05 -7.23
C GLU A 76 18.66 -15.57 -8.58
N ILE A 77 19.97 -15.41 -8.78
CA ILE A 77 20.73 -16.02 -9.87
C ILE A 77 21.60 -17.12 -9.28
N LYS A 78 21.49 -18.32 -9.85
CA LYS A 78 22.35 -19.44 -9.52
C LYS A 78 23.66 -19.35 -10.28
N VAL A 79 24.74 -19.75 -9.61
CA VAL A 79 26.10 -19.71 -10.14
C VAL A 79 26.67 -21.13 -10.09
N GLU A 80 27.15 -21.61 -11.23
CA GLU A 80 28.00 -22.80 -11.33
C GLU A 80 29.41 -22.35 -11.74
N ILE A 81 30.43 -22.77 -10.99
CA ILE A 81 31.82 -22.38 -11.25
C ILE A 81 32.62 -23.65 -11.56
N ASN A 82 33.08 -23.79 -12.80
CA ASN A 82 33.93 -24.89 -13.25
C ASN A 82 35.22 -24.31 -13.84
N ASP A 83 36.35 -24.60 -13.20
CA ASP A 83 37.69 -24.09 -13.56
C ASP A 83 37.74 -22.57 -13.79
N ARG A 84 37.68 -22.15 -15.06
CA ARG A 84 37.75 -20.76 -15.52
C ARG A 84 36.43 -20.27 -16.13
N ILE A 85 35.33 -20.97 -15.91
CA ILE A 85 34.01 -20.61 -16.43
C ILE A 85 33.03 -20.43 -15.27
N MET A 86 32.32 -19.30 -15.30
CA MET A 86 31.14 -19.06 -14.48
C MET A 86 29.91 -19.14 -15.34
N LYS A 87 28.99 -20.03 -14.97
CA LYS A 87 27.69 -20.13 -15.60
C LYS A 87 26.64 -19.55 -14.67
N PHE A 88 25.95 -18.53 -15.16
CA PHE A 88 24.82 -17.90 -14.48
C PHE A 88 23.53 -18.49 -15.00
N THR A 89 22.61 -18.84 -14.09
CA THR A 89 21.27 -19.31 -14.45
C THR A 89 20.22 -18.57 -13.63
N GLY A 90 19.23 -17.96 -14.28
CA GLY A 90 18.24 -17.11 -13.61
C GLY A 90 16.97 -16.90 -14.40
N LEU A 91 16.03 -16.13 -13.83
CA LEU A 91 14.77 -15.78 -14.51
C LEU A 91 15.02 -15.01 -15.81
N ASN A 92 14.11 -15.10 -16.78
CA ASN A 92 14.16 -14.23 -17.97
C ASN A 92 13.80 -12.76 -17.64
N SER A 93 14.10 -11.84 -18.55
CA SER A 93 13.92 -10.39 -18.33
C SER A 93 12.46 -10.01 -18.04
N ARG A 94 11.47 -10.62 -18.73
CA ARG A 94 10.04 -10.40 -18.45
C ARG A 94 9.65 -10.76 -17.01
N LYS A 95 10.21 -11.84 -16.46
CA LYS A 95 9.95 -12.26 -15.08
C LYS A 95 10.67 -11.36 -14.07
N ILE A 96 11.86 -10.88 -14.41
CA ILE A 96 12.56 -9.86 -13.60
C ILE A 96 11.73 -8.58 -13.55
N GLU A 97 11.26 -8.05 -14.68
CA GLU A 97 10.37 -6.89 -14.76
C GLU A 97 9.13 -7.08 -13.88
N LYS A 98 8.46 -8.23 -13.98
CA LYS A 98 7.31 -8.53 -13.13
C LYS A 98 7.67 -8.55 -11.64
N SER A 99 8.84 -9.07 -11.28
CA SER A 99 9.31 -9.11 -9.88
C SER A 99 9.59 -7.70 -9.35
N ILE A 100 10.12 -6.81 -10.19
CA ILE A 100 10.28 -5.39 -9.89
C ILE A 100 8.92 -4.71 -9.65
N GLU A 101 7.95 -4.93 -10.53
CA GLU A 101 6.60 -4.35 -10.38
C GLU A 101 5.89 -4.84 -9.11
N ILE A 102 6.09 -6.11 -8.73
CA ILE A 102 5.61 -6.64 -7.46
C ILE A 102 6.31 -5.93 -6.28
N ALA A 103 7.64 -5.78 -6.33
CA ALA A 103 8.40 -5.11 -5.27
C ALA A 103 7.98 -3.63 -5.12
N LYS A 104 7.76 -2.92 -6.24
CA LYS A 104 7.18 -1.56 -6.27
C LYS A 104 5.83 -1.52 -5.58
N SER A 105 4.91 -2.39 -6.00
CA SER A 105 3.55 -2.45 -5.47
C SER A 105 3.53 -2.73 -3.97
N VAL A 106 4.39 -3.63 -3.49
CA VAL A 106 4.54 -3.92 -2.05
C VAL A 106 5.04 -2.70 -1.29
N LYS A 107 6.04 -1.98 -1.82
CA LYS A 107 6.59 -0.77 -1.17
C LYS A 107 5.54 0.36 -1.11
N ILE A 108 4.81 0.60 -2.20
CA ILE A 108 3.71 1.56 -2.26
C ILE A 108 2.62 1.19 -1.26
N LYS A 109 2.17 -0.07 -1.23
CA LYS A 109 1.13 -0.54 -0.30
C LYS A 109 1.56 -0.39 1.17
N LYS A 110 2.84 -0.65 1.49
CA LYS A 110 3.37 -0.39 2.84
C LYS A 110 3.28 1.09 3.21
N SER A 111 3.61 1.98 2.29
CA SER A 111 3.47 3.43 2.47
C SER A 111 2.00 3.84 2.68
N GLU A 112 1.07 3.31 1.88
CA GLU A 112 -0.36 3.55 2.05
C GLU A 112 -0.86 3.10 3.43
N ILE A 113 -0.50 1.89 3.87
CA ILE A 113 -0.89 1.37 5.18
C ILE A 113 -0.33 2.26 6.30
N LEU A 114 0.93 2.69 6.19
CA LEU A 114 1.55 3.57 7.18
C LEU A 114 0.84 4.93 7.23
N LEU A 115 0.62 5.56 6.08
CA LEU A 115 -0.11 6.82 5.99
C LEU A 115 -1.51 6.69 6.59
N PHE A 116 -2.25 5.66 6.19
CA PHE A 116 -3.58 5.39 6.72
C PHE A 116 -3.55 5.22 8.24
N LYS A 117 -2.61 4.45 8.79
CA LYS A 117 -2.47 4.31 10.25
C LYS A 117 -2.24 5.64 10.97
N ILE A 118 -1.43 6.52 10.38
CA ILE A 118 -1.10 7.83 10.97
C ILE A 118 -2.28 8.80 10.93
N SER A 119 -3.12 8.73 9.89
CA SER A 119 -4.18 9.70 9.61
C SER A 119 -5.58 9.11 9.54
N ASN A 120 -5.80 7.91 10.07
CA ASN A 120 -7.06 7.18 9.97
C ASN A 120 -8.27 7.98 10.49
N ASN A 121 -8.11 8.68 11.61
CA ASN A 121 -9.14 9.54 12.17
C ASN A 121 -9.56 10.68 11.23
N LYS A 122 -8.65 11.17 10.36
CA LYS A 122 -9.00 12.16 9.33
C LYS A 122 -9.67 11.51 8.12
N PHE A 123 -9.27 10.29 7.75
CA PHE A 123 -9.96 9.53 6.70
C PHE A 123 -11.40 9.18 7.10
N SER A 124 -11.68 9.00 8.39
CA SER A 124 -13.03 8.71 8.87
C SER A 124 -14.00 9.88 8.72
N GLU A 125 -13.47 11.11 8.65
CA GLU A 125 -14.22 12.36 8.46
C GLU A 125 -14.55 12.64 6.98
N LEU A 126 -14.01 11.88 6.02
CA LEU A 126 -14.31 12.08 4.61
C LEU A 126 -15.79 11.85 4.30
N PRO A 127 -16.41 12.63 3.39
CA PRO A 127 -17.81 12.43 3.02
C PRO A 127 -18.11 11.02 2.52
N ALA A 128 -17.22 10.45 1.70
CA ALA A 128 -17.32 9.07 1.23
C ALA A 128 -17.38 8.06 2.39
N THR A 129 -16.67 8.32 3.49
CA THR A 129 -16.69 7.43 4.65
C THR A 129 -18.08 7.40 5.28
N SER A 130 -18.69 8.58 5.44
CA SER A 130 -20.04 8.71 6.01
C SER A 130 -21.11 7.95 5.21
N VAL A 131 -20.94 7.81 3.89
CA VAL A 131 -21.90 7.10 3.03
C VAL A 131 -21.62 5.59 3.00
N PHE A 132 -20.39 5.19 2.68
CA PHE A 132 -20.08 3.78 2.37
C PHE A 132 -19.88 2.91 3.61
N TYR A 133 -19.53 3.52 4.73
CA TYR A 133 -19.29 2.83 6.00
C TYR A 133 -20.38 3.12 7.04
N MET A 134 -21.47 3.81 6.65
CA MET A 134 -22.63 4.06 7.51
C MET A 134 -23.14 2.78 8.20
N PRO A 135 -23.28 1.62 7.51
CA PRO A 135 -23.80 0.43 8.17
C PRO A 135 -22.94 -0.02 9.36
N ILE A 136 -21.63 0.16 9.28
CA ILE A 136 -20.70 -0.16 10.37
C ILE A 136 -20.95 0.80 11.54
N LYS A 137 -20.97 2.11 11.26
CA LYS A 137 -21.22 3.14 12.26
C LYS A 137 -22.59 2.98 12.93
N GLU A 138 -23.62 2.59 12.19
CA GLU A 138 -24.96 2.33 12.71
C GLU A 138 -25.01 1.14 13.66
N ILE A 139 -24.34 0.02 13.32
CA ILE A 139 -24.25 -1.14 14.22
C ILE A 139 -23.58 -0.71 15.53
N ILE A 140 -22.41 -0.07 15.44
CA ILE A 140 -21.66 0.40 16.61
C ILE A 140 -22.53 1.33 17.46
N THR A 141 -23.18 2.33 16.84
CA THR A 141 -24.02 3.30 17.54
C THR A 141 -25.20 2.64 18.25
N LYS A 142 -25.90 1.71 17.58
CA LYS A 142 -27.06 1.02 18.17
C LYS A 142 -26.64 0.11 19.32
N VAL A 143 -25.63 -0.72 19.12
CA VAL A 143 -25.13 -1.63 20.16
C VAL A 143 -24.58 -0.85 21.35
N TYR A 144 -23.85 0.24 21.11
CA TYR A 144 -23.29 1.06 22.17
C TYR A 144 -24.39 1.79 22.97
N ASN A 145 -25.30 2.51 22.30
CA ASN A 145 -26.31 3.34 22.98
C ASN A 145 -27.46 2.54 23.60
N LYS A 146 -27.82 1.40 23.00
CA LYS A 146 -28.98 0.59 23.43
C LYS A 146 -28.58 -0.71 24.12
N GLY A 147 -27.29 -1.03 24.19
CA GLY A 147 -26.76 -2.29 24.69
C GLY A 147 -26.90 -3.46 23.71
N SER A 148 -27.86 -3.40 22.77
CA SER A 148 -28.06 -4.45 21.77
C SER A 148 -28.66 -3.98 20.44
N MET A 149 -28.54 -4.85 19.42
CA MET A 149 -29.20 -4.72 18.13
C MET A 149 -29.60 -6.10 17.60
N ASP A 150 -30.85 -6.24 17.18
CA ASP A 150 -31.38 -7.51 16.67
C ASP A 150 -31.62 -7.45 15.16
N ILE A 151 -31.23 -8.49 14.44
CA ILE A 151 -31.38 -8.61 12.99
C ILE A 151 -31.90 -9.99 12.62
N LYS A 152 -33.00 -10.05 11.86
CA LYS A 152 -33.50 -11.30 11.28
C LYS A 152 -32.56 -11.83 10.19
N ASN A 153 -32.29 -13.12 10.20
CA ASN A 153 -31.51 -13.84 9.21
C ASN A 153 -32.27 -13.99 7.89
N ARG A 154 -32.31 -12.91 7.11
CA ARG A 154 -32.95 -12.86 5.79
C ARG A 154 -31.94 -12.42 4.74
N THR A 155 -32.13 -12.84 3.50
CA THR A 155 -31.24 -12.50 2.37
C THR A 155 -30.99 -11.00 2.25
N SER A 156 -32.01 -10.16 2.50
CA SER A 156 -31.91 -8.69 2.49
C SER A 156 -30.91 -8.14 3.52
N ASN A 157 -30.60 -8.90 4.58
CA ASN A 157 -29.70 -8.51 5.66
C ASN A 157 -28.30 -9.11 5.53
N ASN A 158 -28.00 -9.89 4.47
CA ASN A 158 -26.72 -10.58 4.31
C ASN A 158 -25.52 -9.62 4.39
N LYS A 159 -25.63 -8.43 3.79
CA LYS A 159 -24.56 -7.42 3.83
C LYS A 159 -24.35 -6.87 5.25
N LEU A 160 -25.44 -6.63 5.98
CA LEU A 160 -25.40 -6.13 7.36
C LEU A 160 -24.82 -7.19 8.32
N ILE A 161 -25.15 -8.46 8.11
CA ILE A 161 -24.57 -9.59 8.84
C ILE A 161 -23.06 -9.71 8.56
N LYS A 162 -22.59 -9.47 7.32
CA LYS A 162 -21.15 -9.42 7.01
C LYS A 162 -20.44 -8.32 7.81
N TYR A 163 -21.02 -7.12 7.89
CA TYR A 163 -20.46 -6.04 8.72
C TYR A 163 -20.43 -6.40 10.21
N ALA A 164 -21.49 -7.03 10.72
CA ALA A 164 -21.53 -7.48 12.10
C ALA A 164 -20.45 -8.52 12.40
N LYS A 165 -20.31 -9.55 11.55
CA LYS A 165 -19.27 -10.58 11.70
C LYS A 165 -17.86 -9.98 11.69
N PHE A 166 -17.64 -8.99 10.82
CA PHE A 166 -16.39 -8.22 10.82
C PHE A 166 -16.16 -7.49 12.15
N LEU A 167 -17.17 -6.80 12.69
CA LEU A 167 -17.08 -6.13 13.98
C LEU A 167 -16.89 -7.12 15.15
N GLU A 168 -17.45 -8.32 15.05
CA GLU A 168 -17.24 -9.40 16.00
C GLU A 168 -15.80 -9.92 15.98
N GLN A 169 -15.21 -10.10 14.79
CA GLN A 169 -13.80 -10.48 14.65
C GLN A 169 -12.86 -9.45 15.28
N LEU A 170 -13.25 -8.18 15.27
CA LEU A 170 -12.51 -7.10 15.95
C LEU A 170 -12.81 -7.01 17.46
N GLY A 171 -13.70 -7.85 17.99
CA GLY A 171 -14.13 -7.84 19.38
C GLY A 171 -14.97 -6.62 19.78
N ILE A 172 -15.44 -5.83 18.81
CA ILE A 172 -16.25 -4.62 19.05
C ILE A 172 -17.66 -5.00 19.46
N ILE A 173 -18.22 -6.03 18.82
CA ILE A 173 -19.51 -6.62 19.19
C ILE A 173 -19.35 -8.11 19.48
N LYS A 174 -20.35 -8.69 20.13
CA LYS A 174 -20.55 -10.13 20.26
C LYS A 174 -21.84 -10.50 19.54
N ILE A 175 -21.85 -11.60 18.80
CA ILE A 175 -23.04 -12.10 18.12
C ILE A 175 -23.52 -13.36 18.82
N THR A 176 -24.81 -13.40 19.15
CA THR A 176 -25.51 -14.63 19.53
C THR A 176 -26.64 -14.91 18.54
N VAL A 177 -26.94 -16.19 18.34
CA VAL A 177 -28.01 -16.62 17.42
C VAL A 177 -29.15 -17.20 18.26
N ASP A 178 -30.34 -16.65 18.08
CA ASP A 178 -31.58 -17.08 18.74
C ASP A 178 -32.63 -17.35 17.66
N GLY A 179 -32.77 -18.63 17.28
CA GLY A 179 -33.57 -19.04 16.13
C GLY A 179 -33.11 -18.37 14.84
N GLU A 180 -34.01 -17.61 14.21
CA GLU A 180 -33.71 -16.84 12.99
C GLU A 180 -33.17 -15.42 13.27
N THR A 181 -32.86 -15.08 14.52
CA THR A 181 -32.43 -13.73 14.88
C THR A 181 -30.97 -13.73 15.34
N TYR A 182 -30.18 -12.85 14.74
CA TYR A 182 -28.88 -12.48 15.28
C TYR A 182 -29.05 -11.36 16.28
N LYS A 183 -28.54 -11.54 17.50
CA LYS A 183 -28.49 -10.52 18.54
C LYS A 183 -27.05 -10.04 18.70
N PHE A 184 -26.85 -8.75 18.56
CA PHE A 184 -25.56 -8.10 18.72
C PHE A 184 -25.50 -7.42 20.07
N SER A 185 -24.40 -7.58 20.80
CA SER A 185 -24.15 -6.90 22.07
C SER A 185 -22.71 -6.37 22.14
N ILE A 186 -22.39 -5.57 23.15
CA ILE A 186 -21.05 -4.98 23.34
C ILE A 186 -20.01 -6.10 23.54
N GLY A 187 -18.94 -6.06 22.74
CA GLY A 187 -17.78 -6.94 22.88
C GLY A 187 -16.71 -6.37 23.82
N GLU A 188 -15.71 -7.19 24.17
CA GLU A 188 -14.66 -6.81 25.13
C GLU A 188 -13.78 -5.66 24.63
N GLN A 189 -13.46 -5.62 23.33
CA GLN A 189 -12.65 -4.54 22.78
C GLN A 189 -13.37 -3.19 22.85
N ALA A 190 -14.70 -3.19 22.72
CA ALA A 190 -15.49 -1.97 22.86
C ALA A 190 -15.40 -1.37 24.26
N LYS A 191 -15.46 -2.21 25.31
CA LYS A 191 -15.30 -1.78 26.70
C LYS A 191 -13.91 -1.18 26.97
N LEU A 192 -12.86 -1.75 26.38
CA LEU A 192 -11.48 -1.26 26.54
C LEU A 192 -11.28 0.13 25.93
N ILE A 193 -11.88 0.38 24.77
CA ILE A 193 -11.80 1.68 24.08
C ILE A 193 -12.63 2.73 24.83
N GLU A 194 -13.83 2.36 25.30
CA GLU A 194 -14.72 3.24 26.07
C GLU A 194 -14.03 3.88 27.28
N ILE A 195 -13.28 3.10 28.07
CA ILE A 195 -12.60 3.56 29.29
C ILE A 195 -11.71 4.79 29.05
N LYS A 196 -11.18 4.95 27.84
CA LYS A 196 -10.21 6.00 27.50
C LYS A 196 -10.78 7.11 26.60
N SER A 197 -12.05 7.00 26.21
CA SER A 197 -12.59 7.78 25.09
C SER A 197 -13.56 8.88 25.53
N LYS A 198 -13.45 10.04 24.88
CA LYS A 198 -14.45 11.11 24.95
C LYS A 198 -15.57 10.95 23.91
N ASN A 199 -15.34 10.15 22.86
CA ASN A 199 -16.32 9.84 21.83
C ASN A 199 -16.21 8.35 21.43
N PRO A 200 -16.72 7.43 22.26
CA PRO A 200 -16.48 5.99 22.11
C PRO A 200 -16.97 5.43 20.78
N VAL A 201 -18.08 5.95 20.25
CA VAL A 201 -18.62 5.51 18.95
C VAL A 201 -17.67 5.85 17.81
N MET A 202 -17.12 7.06 17.78
CA MET A 202 -16.15 7.44 16.74
C MET A 202 -14.82 6.71 16.92
N ASP A 203 -14.34 6.54 18.15
CA ASP A 203 -13.08 5.80 18.38
C ASP A 203 -13.20 4.32 17.99
N LEU A 204 -14.35 3.69 18.22
CA LEU A 204 -14.64 2.34 17.74
C LEU A 204 -14.74 2.27 16.22
N PHE A 205 -15.34 3.28 15.60
CA PHE A 205 -15.42 3.37 14.16
C PHE A 205 -14.03 3.53 13.53
N ASP A 206 -13.22 4.44 14.06
CA ASP A 206 -11.83 4.63 13.65
C ASP A 206 -11.02 3.35 13.85
N TYR A 207 -11.14 2.68 14.99
CA TYR A 207 -10.50 1.39 15.24
C TYR A 207 -10.93 0.34 14.20
N SER A 208 -12.22 0.30 13.83
CA SER A 208 -12.72 -0.62 12.81
C SER A 208 -12.13 -0.34 11.42
N LEU A 209 -11.97 0.94 11.05
CA LEU A 209 -11.34 1.32 9.80
C LEU A 209 -9.85 0.95 9.80
N LEU A 210 -9.14 1.26 10.89
CA LEU A 210 -7.71 1.00 11.06
C LEU A 210 -7.35 -0.48 10.89
N HIS A 211 -8.09 -1.35 11.57
CA HIS A 211 -7.84 -2.80 11.58
C HIS A 211 -8.58 -3.54 10.47
N GLY A 212 -9.56 -2.91 9.84
CA GLY A 212 -10.39 -3.51 8.81
C GLY A 212 -10.07 -3.10 7.38
N TYR A 213 -9.23 -2.09 7.13
CA TYR A 213 -9.08 -1.49 5.80
C TYR A 213 -8.90 -2.53 4.67
N ASP A 214 -7.97 -3.49 4.83
CA ASP A 214 -7.73 -4.51 3.81
C ASP A 214 -8.90 -5.49 3.65
N TYR A 215 -9.57 -5.88 4.74
CA TYR A 215 -10.76 -6.75 4.71
C TYR A 215 -11.96 -6.03 4.07
N LEU A 216 -12.19 -4.77 4.45
CA LEU A 216 -13.24 -3.92 3.90
C LEU A 216 -13.03 -3.73 2.40
N TYR A 217 -11.79 -3.58 1.95
CA TYR A 217 -11.43 -3.40 0.55
C TYR A 217 -11.55 -4.69 -0.28
N ASN A 218 -10.98 -5.80 0.20
CA ASN A 218 -10.87 -7.05 -0.57
C ASN A 218 -12.11 -7.95 -0.44
N ASP A 219 -12.63 -8.13 0.79
CA ASP A 219 -13.66 -9.12 1.10
C ASP A 219 -15.08 -8.52 1.10
N ILE A 220 -15.24 -7.31 1.63
CA ILE A 220 -16.53 -6.59 1.57
C ILE A 220 -16.68 -5.81 0.25
N GLY A 221 -15.57 -5.40 -0.36
CA GLY A 221 -15.57 -4.65 -1.62
C GLY A 221 -15.85 -3.14 -1.46
N ILE A 222 -15.70 -2.59 -0.25
CA ILE A 222 -15.75 -1.14 -0.05
C ILE A 222 -14.40 -0.53 -0.41
N ARG A 223 -14.34 0.11 -1.58
CA ARG A 223 -13.10 0.72 -2.13
C ARG A 223 -13.10 2.25 -2.12
N SER A 224 -14.11 2.86 -1.50
CA SER A 224 -14.35 4.31 -1.58
C SER A 224 -13.24 5.18 -1.01
N LEU A 225 -12.49 4.67 -0.02
CA LEU A 225 -11.33 5.37 0.53
C LEU A 225 -10.07 5.28 -0.35
N SER A 226 -10.02 4.34 -1.29
CA SER A 226 -8.81 4.05 -2.04
C SER A 226 -8.30 5.24 -2.87
N PRO A 227 -9.14 5.98 -3.62
CA PRO A 227 -8.68 7.16 -4.35
C PRO A 227 -8.05 8.21 -3.43
N TYR A 228 -8.70 8.52 -2.31
CA TYR A 228 -8.20 9.47 -1.31
C TYR A 228 -6.85 9.04 -0.74
N LEU A 229 -6.72 7.77 -0.35
CA LEU A 229 -5.47 7.26 0.22
C LEU A 229 -4.34 7.29 -0.80
N LYS A 230 -4.61 6.91 -2.06
CA LYS A 230 -3.63 6.88 -3.13
C LYS A 230 -3.15 8.28 -3.53
N ILE A 231 -4.06 9.26 -3.62
CA ILE A 231 -3.71 10.66 -3.89
C ILE A 231 -2.89 11.24 -2.72
N ALA A 232 -3.30 10.99 -1.48
CA ALA A 232 -2.49 11.41 -0.34
C ALA A 232 -1.11 10.74 -0.36
N ASN A 233 -1.06 9.45 -0.68
CA ASN A 233 0.19 8.70 -0.73
C ASN A 233 1.12 9.16 -1.87
N SER A 234 0.63 9.63 -3.01
CA SER A 234 1.52 10.16 -4.08
C SER A 234 2.31 11.39 -3.61
N LEU A 235 1.78 12.16 -2.65
CA LEU A 235 2.49 13.24 -1.97
C LEU A 235 3.41 12.69 -0.86
N TYR A 236 2.85 11.96 0.10
CA TYR A 236 3.55 11.55 1.31
C TYR A 236 4.66 10.52 1.07
N TYR A 237 4.55 9.72 0.00
CA TYR A 237 5.63 8.83 -0.42
C TYR A 237 6.89 9.62 -0.78
N ASN A 238 6.75 10.75 -1.46
CA ASN A 238 7.88 11.63 -1.80
C ASN A 238 8.40 12.41 -0.58
N VAL A 239 7.50 12.86 0.30
CA VAL A 239 7.87 13.47 1.60
C VAL A 239 8.76 12.52 2.42
N SER A 240 8.33 11.26 2.57
CA SER A 240 9.08 10.25 3.31
C SER A 240 10.48 10.03 2.73
N LYS A 241 10.60 9.95 1.40
CA LYS A 241 11.90 9.74 0.74
C LYS A 241 12.84 10.94 0.81
N LEU A 242 12.31 12.16 0.84
CA LEU A 242 13.11 13.37 0.94
C LEU A 242 13.44 13.76 2.38
N GLY A 243 12.75 13.18 3.36
CA GLY A 243 12.93 13.52 4.77
C GLY A 243 12.43 14.93 5.13
N LYS A 244 11.63 15.55 4.27
CA LYS A 244 11.08 16.91 4.44
C LYS A 244 9.76 17.06 3.69
N ASN A 245 8.98 18.08 4.07
CA ASN A 245 7.80 18.45 3.30
C ASN A 245 8.19 18.86 1.88
N ILE A 246 7.28 18.66 0.94
CA ILE A 246 7.43 19.12 -0.45
C ILE A 246 6.30 20.07 -0.80
N THR A 247 6.59 20.98 -1.72
CA THR A 247 5.62 21.90 -2.31
C THR A 247 5.51 21.62 -3.79
N VAL A 248 4.33 21.23 -4.24
CA VAL A 248 4.02 20.86 -5.63
C VAL A 248 2.74 21.55 -6.07
N ASN A 249 2.54 21.70 -7.37
CA ASN A 249 1.21 22.09 -7.86
C ASN A 249 0.26 20.89 -7.99
N GLU A 250 -1.04 21.15 -8.14
CA GLU A 250 -2.06 20.09 -8.28
C GLU A 250 -1.81 19.17 -9.46
N ASN A 251 -1.46 19.74 -10.62
CA ASN A 251 -1.21 18.99 -11.86
C ASN A 251 -0.02 18.02 -11.70
N GLU A 252 1.07 18.48 -11.10
CA GLU A 252 2.25 17.67 -10.76
C GLU A 252 1.90 16.54 -9.81
N LEU A 253 1.03 16.80 -8.82
CA LEU A 253 0.59 15.75 -7.92
C LEU A 253 -0.28 14.71 -8.64
N ASN A 254 -1.11 15.12 -9.60
CA ASN A 254 -1.87 14.20 -10.45
C ASN A 254 -0.94 13.39 -11.36
N GLU A 255 0.11 13.99 -11.92
CA GLU A 255 1.16 13.29 -12.66
C GLU A 255 1.86 12.24 -11.80
N PHE A 256 2.22 12.58 -10.55
CA PHE A 256 2.80 11.63 -9.61
C PHE A 256 1.85 10.48 -9.29
N TYR A 257 0.56 10.78 -9.08
CA TYR A 257 -0.47 9.78 -8.87
C TYR A 257 -0.59 8.83 -10.08
N ASN A 258 -0.73 9.38 -11.28
CA ASN A 258 -0.90 8.61 -12.52
C ASN A 258 0.33 7.74 -12.81
N TYR A 259 1.54 8.27 -12.59
CA TYR A 259 2.79 7.51 -12.72
C TYR A 259 2.88 6.39 -11.67
N MET A 260 2.68 6.71 -10.39
CA MET A 260 2.83 5.76 -9.29
C MET A 260 1.85 4.59 -9.38
N TYR A 261 0.62 4.85 -9.83
CA TYR A 261 -0.45 3.86 -9.88
C TYR A 261 -0.73 3.32 -11.28
N ASN A 262 0.08 3.69 -12.27
CA ASN A 262 -0.09 3.36 -13.69
C ASN A 262 -1.55 3.50 -14.14
N THR A 263 -2.10 4.69 -13.93
CA THR A 263 -3.50 5.00 -14.17
C THR A 263 -3.65 6.35 -14.86
N LYS A 264 -4.88 6.66 -15.29
CA LYS A 264 -5.22 7.94 -15.90
C LYS A 264 -6.46 8.50 -15.22
N MET A 265 -6.24 9.29 -14.18
CA MET A 265 -7.31 10.04 -13.52
C MET A 265 -7.54 11.37 -14.24
N GLU A 266 -8.80 11.67 -14.50
CA GLU A 266 -9.23 12.95 -15.05
C GLU A 266 -9.07 14.04 -13.98
N ASP A 267 -8.56 15.21 -14.37
CA ASP A 267 -8.21 16.30 -13.44
C ASP A 267 -9.38 16.68 -12.54
N TYR A 268 -10.58 16.90 -13.10
CA TYR A 268 -11.74 17.25 -12.28
C TYR A 268 -12.10 16.21 -11.20
N LYS A 269 -11.82 14.92 -11.43
CA LYS A 269 -12.03 13.88 -10.41
C LYS A 269 -10.94 13.96 -9.34
N PHE A 270 -9.71 14.18 -9.77
CA PHE A 270 -8.57 14.36 -8.89
C PHE A 270 -8.79 15.55 -7.94
N ASP A 271 -9.21 16.69 -8.48
CA ASP A 271 -9.47 17.93 -7.73
C ASP A 271 -10.54 17.72 -6.66
N VAL A 272 -11.64 17.03 -6.99
CA VAL A 272 -12.70 16.70 -6.02
C VAL A 272 -12.17 15.85 -4.86
N TYR A 273 -11.30 14.88 -5.15
CA TYR A 273 -10.69 14.08 -4.08
C TYR A 273 -9.69 14.90 -3.26
N LEU A 274 -8.88 15.73 -3.92
CA LEU A 274 -7.89 16.57 -3.28
C LEU A 274 -8.51 17.63 -2.36
N ASP A 275 -9.59 18.29 -2.78
CA ASP A 275 -10.33 19.26 -1.97
C ASP A 275 -10.90 18.62 -0.71
N ASN A 276 -11.42 17.40 -0.82
CA ASN A 276 -11.91 16.64 0.32
C ASN A 276 -10.77 16.24 1.27
N LEU A 277 -9.61 15.83 0.75
CA LEU A 277 -8.40 15.57 1.55
C LEU A 277 -7.93 16.83 2.28
N SER A 278 -8.01 17.98 1.63
CA SER A 278 -7.69 19.28 2.22
C SER A 278 -8.67 19.65 3.33
N ARG A 279 -9.97 19.44 3.10
CA ARG A 279 -11.02 19.74 4.10
C ARG A 279 -10.85 18.97 5.40
N VAL A 280 -10.41 17.72 5.34
CA VAL A 280 -10.12 16.89 6.53
C VAL A 280 -8.67 17.04 7.03
N ASN A 281 -7.93 18.02 6.49
CA ASN A 281 -6.55 18.35 6.87
C ASN A 281 -5.59 17.14 6.74
N ILE A 282 -5.77 16.30 5.71
CA ILE A 282 -4.77 15.26 5.34
C ILE A 282 -3.68 15.88 4.47
N ILE A 283 -4.05 16.85 3.64
CA ILE A 283 -3.17 17.66 2.80
C ILE A 283 -3.49 19.12 3.12
N ASP A 284 -2.50 20.01 2.94
CA ASP A 284 -2.72 21.45 3.02
C ASP A 284 -2.69 22.01 1.58
N LYS A 285 -3.83 22.51 1.11
CA LYS A 285 -4.00 23.10 -0.23
C LYS A 285 -4.25 24.61 -0.13
N LYS A 286 -3.54 25.41 -0.94
CA LYS A 286 -3.77 26.85 -1.09
C LYS A 286 -3.68 27.22 -2.56
N GLU A 287 -4.81 27.59 -3.16
CA GLU A 287 -4.92 27.71 -4.63
C GLU A 287 -4.41 26.41 -5.27
N ASP A 288 -3.56 26.50 -6.29
CA ASP A 288 -3.00 25.34 -6.99
C ASP A 288 -1.80 24.70 -6.26
N ILE A 289 -1.42 25.21 -5.08
CA ILE A 289 -0.25 24.74 -4.33
C ILE A 289 -0.67 23.71 -3.28
N VAL A 290 0.01 22.57 -3.29
CA VAL A 290 -0.25 21.43 -2.43
C VAL A 290 0.98 21.08 -1.58
N THR A 291 0.76 20.91 -0.28
CA THR A 291 1.79 20.49 0.69
C THR A 291 1.25 19.46 1.67
N GLY A 292 2.14 18.71 2.33
CA GLY A 292 1.74 17.75 3.35
C GLY A 292 1.36 18.44 4.66
N ASN A 293 0.32 17.95 5.32
CA ASN A 293 -0.02 18.36 6.67
C ASN A 293 1.13 18.07 7.64
N ARG A 294 1.54 19.11 8.38
CA ARG A 294 2.70 19.05 9.29
C ARG A 294 2.60 17.91 10.32
N GLY A 295 1.43 17.70 10.92
CA GLY A 295 1.25 16.68 11.96
C GLY A 295 1.35 15.25 11.43
N ILE A 296 0.89 15.00 10.21
CA ILE A 296 1.04 13.70 9.53
C ILE A 296 2.51 13.50 9.14
N MET A 297 3.13 14.52 8.54
CA MET A 297 4.54 14.47 8.15
C MET A 297 5.46 14.14 9.34
N GLU A 298 5.32 14.85 10.46
CA GLU A 298 6.18 14.64 11.64
C GLU A 298 6.07 13.21 12.20
N LYS A 299 4.89 12.60 12.12
CA LYS A 299 4.69 11.20 12.51
C LYS A 299 5.29 10.24 11.47
N LEU A 300 5.12 10.55 10.18
CA LEU A 300 5.62 9.73 9.07
C LEU A 300 7.16 9.67 9.07
N LEU A 301 7.83 10.78 9.35
CA LEU A 301 9.29 10.86 9.39
C LEU A 301 9.93 10.20 10.63
N LYS A 302 9.12 9.87 11.65
CA LYS A 302 9.57 9.17 12.87
C LYS A 302 9.31 7.66 12.84
N ALA A 303 8.53 7.19 11.88
CA ALA A 303 8.13 5.77 11.74
C ALA A 303 9.17 4.97 10.95
#